data_AF-A0A2K8PCG1-F1
#
_entry.id   AF-A0A2K8PCG1-F1
#
_cell.length_a   1.000
_cell.length_b   1.000
_cell.length_c   1.000
_cell.angle_alpha   90.00
_cell.angle_beta   90.00
_cell.angle_gamma   90.00
#
_symmetry.space_group_name_H-M   'P 1'
#
loop_
_entity.id
_entity.type
_entity.pdbx_description
1 polymer ?
#
loop_
_entity_poly.entity_id
_entity_poly.type
_entity_poly.pdbx_seq_one_letter_code
_entity_poly.pdbx_strand_id
1 'polypeptide(L)'
;MDGHRDSRRRAWCVALVLRHAPQHITADLIGRLDPETRDHLCRDERLPATAVTLLVRDGTDRDRHFVARNPYVRGCPLPGLPGPDRYAARRTPQALLPLLRAELGRDPADGPLSGEELIGLLRRHGTHHPRVPLDILALPHTADPELTASEHLRRPLPPGSVEALLMRARPSRETVRTLLTTTGAAPYGRAWHRPFVRAVRMGLLTPAELVAHTAPAHRALLLCGPAGTRGLRWNLSERAEIRTAATRALEPLGDDPRLWGELLRQAPSFPGALTALAHGVANGVLPGPQPGPPADGLAEAVRALAPAALEPTGGVERELALTSLAVPMETVDEDIRWVRDCLDRGLLTGTDVIRHKLPACWALDEDHWLGEVDHPDRYDRPEAVLAARAEAARLFALALGGDPDAWWEAARTLPDFAGTLPHLLLRVADGDSLSERP
;
A
#
# COMPACT_ATOMS: atom_id res chain seq x y z
N MET A 1 -9.01 -28.98 21.24
CA MET A 1 -8.45 -28.86 19.88
C MET A 1 -9.22 -27.85 19.03
N ASP A 2 -10.48 -27.57 19.34
CA ASP A 2 -11.33 -26.67 18.54
C ASP A 2 -10.98 -25.18 18.67
N GLY A 3 -10.55 -24.72 19.86
CA GLY A 3 -10.19 -23.31 20.08
C GLY A 3 -9.07 -22.76 19.16
N HIS A 4 -8.09 -23.59 18.79
CA HIS A 4 -7.02 -23.19 17.87
C HIS A 4 -7.52 -23.15 16.41
N ARG A 5 -8.51 -23.96 16.03
CA ARG A 5 -9.15 -23.90 14.70
C ARG A 5 -10.01 -22.65 14.58
N ASP A 6 -10.77 -22.34 15.63
CA ASP A 6 -11.63 -21.16 15.68
C ASP A 6 -10.82 -19.86 15.65
N SER A 7 -9.74 -19.78 16.44
CA SER A 7 -8.82 -18.63 16.45
C SER A 7 -8.16 -18.45 15.08
N ARG A 8 -7.74 -19.53 14.42
CA ARG A 8 -7.19 -19.48 13.05
C ARG A 8 -8.22 -19.01 12.03
N ARG A 9 -9.44 -19.54 12.07
CA ARG A 9 -10.52 -19.16 11.14
C ARG A 9 -10.93 -17.70 11.33
N ARG A 10 -11.03 -17.24 12.58
CA ARG A 10 -11.28 -15.84 12.92
C ARG A 10 -10.16 -14.94 12.41
N ALA A 11 -8.89 -15.29 12.65
CA ALA A 11 -7.74 -14.53 12.17
C ALA A 11 -7.75 -14.39 10.64
N TRP A 12 -8.07 -15.46 9.91
CA TRP A 12 -8.22 -15.42 8.46
C TRP A 12 -9.34 -14.47 8.01
N CYS A 13 -10.54 -14.57 8.60
CA CYS A 13 -11.66 -13.66 8.26
C CYS A 13 -11.36 -12.20 8.60
N VAL A 14 -10.71 -11.95 9.75
CA VAL A 14 -10.23 -10.61 10.11
C VAL A 14 -9.21 -10.13 9.09
N ALA A 15 -8.27 -10.97 8.64
CA ALA A 15 -7.33 -10.61 7.58
C ALA A 15 -8.06 -10.23 6.28
N LEU A 16 -9.10 -10.96 5.87
CA LEU A 16 -9.92 -10.62 4.70
C LEU A 16 -10.49 -9.20 4.82
N VAL A 17 -11.09 -8.85 5.97
CA VAL A 17 -11.68 -7.52 6.23
C VAL A 17 -10.60 -6.43 6.30
N LEU A 18 -9.48 -6.69 6.99
CA LEU A 18 -8.40 -5.71 7.18
C LEU A 18 -7.82 -5.21 5.86
N ARG A 19 -7.83 -6.02 4.81
CA ARG A 19 -7.33 -5.65 3.47
C ARG A 19 -8.14 -4.50 2.83
N HIS A 20 -9.31 -4.17 3.38
CA HIS A 20 -10.18 -3.08 2.92
C HIS A 20 -10.36 -1.98 3.98
N ALA A 21 -9.94 -2.21 5.22
CA ALA A 21 -10.17 -1.30 6.33
C ALA A 21 -9.39 0.04 6.20
N PRO A 22 -9.97 1.18 6.63
CA PRO A 22 -9.20 2.38 6.94
C PRO A 22 -8.18 2.15 8.07
N GLN A 23 -7.10 2.93 8.10
CA GLN A 23 -6.03 2.75 9.10
C GLN A 23 -6.52 2.74 10.56
N HIS A 24 -7.45 3.64 10.92
CA HIS A 24 -7.96 3.70 12.29
C HIS A 24 -8.77 2.45 12.65
N ILE A 25 -9.56 1.92 11.69
CA ILE A 25 -10.26 0.64 11.83
C ILE A 25 -9.26 -0.50 11.94
N THR A 26 -8.22 -0.54 11.10
CA THR A 26 -7.17 -1.56 11.18
C THR A 26 -6.54 -1.60 12.57
N ALA A 27 -6.20 -0.43 13.13
CA ALA A 27 -5.63 -0.34 14.48
C ALA A 27 -6.60 -0.86 15.55
N ASP A 28 -7.87 -0.48 15.47
CA ASP A 28 -8.90 -0.89 16.41
C ASP A 28 -9.16 -2.42 16.36
N LEU A 29 -9.38 -2.98 15.16
CA LEU A 29 -9.61 -4.42 15.00
C LEU A 29 -8.43 -5.25 15.51
N ILE A 30 -7.18 -4.83 15.24
CA ILE A 30 -5.98 -5.48 15.80
C ILE A 30 -5.97 -5.42 17.34
N GLY A 31 -6.41 -4.31 17.91
CA GLY A 31 -6.52 -4.11 19.36
C GLY A 31 -7.55 -5.00 20.04
N ARG A 32 -8.63 -5.39 19.33
CA ARG A 32 -9.69 -6.27 19.85
C ARG A 32 -9.34 -7.75 19.85
N LEU A 33 -8.32 -8.17 19.09
CA LEU A 33 -7.95 -9.58 18.99
C LEU A 33 -7.34 -10.08 20.30
N ASP A 34 -7.79 -11.24 20.75
CA ASP A 34 -7.08 -11.98 21.77
C ASP A 34 -5.68 -12.40 21.27
N PRO A 35 -4.72 -12.65 22.19
CA PRO A 35 -3.34 -12.95 21.80
C PRO A 35 -3.18 -14.16 20.86
N GLU A 36 -4.02 -15.19 20.96
CA GLU A 36 -3.93 -16.39 20.12
C GLU A 36 -4.41 -16.11 18.70
N THR A 37 -5.55 -15.43 18.54
CA THR A 37 -6.02 -14.99 17.23
C THR A 37 -5.05 -14.00 16.58
N ARG A 38 -4.47 -13.08 17.36
CA ARG A 38 -3.48 -12.11 16.87
C ARG A 38 -2.19 -12.76 16.39
N ASP A 39 -1.75 -13.82 17.05
CA ASP A 39 -0.63 -14.66 16.61
C ASP A 39 -0.90 -15.28 15.23
N HIS A 40 -2.10 -15.83 15.02
CA HIS A 40 -2.50 -16.35 13.71
C HIS A 40 -2.57 -15.26 12.65
N LEU A 41 -3.10 -14.08 12.98
CA LEU A 41 -3.16 -12.95 12.07
C LEU A 41 -1.76 -12.53 11.60
N CYS A 42 -0.79 -12.44 12.51
CA CYS A 42 0.60 -12.08 12.16
C CYS A 42 1.26 -13.07 11.17
N ARG A 43 0.73 -14.29 11.07
CA ARG A 43 1.19 -15.34 10.15
C ARG A 43 0.39 -15.39 8.85
N ASP A 44 -0.66 -14.58 8.70
CA ASP A 44 -1.44 -14.53 7.45
C ASP A 44 -0.56 -14.16 6.27
N GLU A 45 -0.72 -14.88 5.17
CA GLU A 45 0.15 -14.74 3.99
C GLU A 45 -0.06 -13.42 3.24
N ARG A 46 -1.17 -12.72 3.52
CA ARG A 46 -1.60 -11.51 2.80
C ARG A 46 -2.04 -10.43 3.76
N LEU A 47 -1.35 -10.37 4.90
CA LEU A 47 -1.56 -9.31 5.85
C LEU A 47 -1.34 -7.97 5.13
N PRO A 48 -2.30 -7.03 5.18
CA PRO A 48 -2.16 -5.76 4.48
C PRO A 48 -0.99 -4.95 5.04
N ALA A 49 -0.33 -4.19 4.18
CA ALA A 49 0.79 -3.31 4.50
C ALA A 49 0.44 -2.35 5.65
N THR A 50 -0.81 -1.85 5.72
CA THR A 50 -1.26 -1.05 6.86
C THR A 50 -1.19 -1.82 8.17
N ALA A 51 -1.70 -3.06 8.23
CA ALA A 51 -1.65 -3.89 9.43
C ALA A 51 -0.20 -4.25 9.81
N VAL A 52 0.61 -4.62 8.81
CA VAL A 52 2.05 -4.88 8.98
C VAL A 52 2.75 -3.67 9.60
N THR A 53 2.56 -2.46 9.04
CA THR A 53 3.15 -1.23 9.58
C THR A 53 2.73 -0.99 11.02
N LEU A 54 1.43 -1.11 11.33
CA LEU A 54 0.93 -0.88 12.70
C LEU A 54 1.47 -1.92 13.69
N LEU A 55 1.56 -3.19 13.32
CA LEU A 55 2.13 -4.24 14.18
C LEU A 55 3.62 -4.06 14.42
N VAL A 56 4.38 -3.63 13.41
CA VAL A 56 5.82 -3.36 13.56
C VAL A 56 6.07 -2.12 14.41
N ARG A 57 5.32 -1.04 14.14
CA ARG A 57 5.51 0.28 14.74
C ARG A 57 4.91 0.39 16.14
N ASP A 58 3.65 0.01 16.27
CA ASP A 58 2.82 0.25 17.46
C ASP A 58 2.48 -1.05 18.22
N GLY A 59 2.87 -2.23 17.68
CA GLY A 59 2.64 -3.53 18.31
C GLY A 59 3.65 -3.92 19.39
N THR A 60 3.42 -5.11 19.95
CA THR A 60 4.26 -5.76 20.97
C THR A 60 5.50 -6.40 20.36
N ASP A 61 6.47 -6.80 21.19
CA ASP A 61 7.63 -7.56 20.72
C ASP A 61 7.25 -8.92 20.13
N ARG A 62 6.15 -9.51 20.61
CA ARG A 62 5.59 -10.76 20.07
C ARG A 62 5.05 -10.55 18.65
N ASP A 63 4.36 -9.44 18.39
CA ASP A 63 3.88 -9.09 17.05
C ASP A 63 5.04 -8.91 16.08
N ARG A 64 6.04 -8.11 16.51
CA ARG A 64 7.28 -7.91 15.75
C ARG A 64 7.96 -9.24 15.45
N HIS A 65 8.03 -10.15 16.42
CA HIS A 65 8.61 -11.48 16.25
C HIS A 65 7.88 -12.33 15.19
N PHE A 66 6.54 -12.31 15.16
CA PHE A 66 5.80 -13.11 14.18
C PHE A 66 5.77 -12.51 12.79
N VAL A 67 5.56 -11.19 12.69
CA VAL A 67 5.61 -10.48 11.39
C VAL A 67 7.00 -10.62 10.76
N ALA A 68 8.06 -10.54 11.55
CA ALA A 68 9.44 -10.79 11.15
C ALA A 68 9.67 -12.17 10.50
N ARG A 69 8.93 -13.19 10.93
CA ARG A 69 9.09 -14.57 10.48
C ARG A 69 8.12 -14.95 9.37
N ASN A 70 7.22 -14.04 9.00
CA ASN A 70 6.24 -14.27 7.96
C ASN A 70 6.94 -14.18 6.58
N PRO A 71 7.06 -15.28 5.82
CA PRO A 71 7.81 -15.30 4.56
C PRO A 71 7.15 -14.46 3.46
N TYR A 72 5.87 -14.10 3.63
CA TYR A 72 5.09 -13.35 2.65
C TYR A 72 5.14 -11.84 2.87
N VAL A 73 5.55 -11.39 4.05
CA VAL A 73 5.78 -9.97 4.35
C VAL A 73 7.09 -9.52 3.70
N ARG A 74 7.03 -9.28 2.39
CA ARG A 74 8.16 -8.81 1.58
C ARG A 74 8.43 -7.33 1.83
N GLY A 75 9.06 -6.97 2.94
CA GLY A 75 9.17 -5.54 3.21
C GLY A 75 9.83 -5.17 4.50
N CYS A 76 9.39 -5.85 5.54
CA CYS A 76 9.68 -5.43 6.90
C CYS A 76 11.17 -5.36 7.15
N PRO A 77 11.63 -4.39 7.97
CA PRO A 77 12.90 -4.57 8.62
C PRO A 77 12.65 -5.67 9.64
N LEU A 78 12.92 -6.92 9.25
CA LEU A 78 13.14 -8.16 10.03
C LEU A 78 13.01 -9.35 9.04
N PRO A 79 13.73 -10.46 9.29
CA PRO A 79 14.67 -11.14 8.37
C PRO A 79 14.08 -11.62 7.04
N GLY A 80 14.70 -11.20 5.92
CA GLY A 80 14.43 -11.77 4.59
C GLY A 80 14.58 -10.80 3.44
N LEU A 81 14.37 -9.50 3.67
CA LEU A 81 14.77 -8.46 2.73
C LEU A 81 16.21 -8.00 2.96
N PRO A 82 16.86 -7.33 1.97
CA PRO A 82 18.11 -6.65 2.22
C PRO A 82 17.90 -5.52 3.23
N GLY A 83 18.02 -5.84 4.52
CA GLY A 83 18.27 -4.83 5.55
C GLY A 83 19.61 -4.14 5.29
N PRO A 84 19.93 -3.07 6.05
CA PRO A 84 21.25 -2.46 6.00
C PRO A 84 22.36 -3.53 6.11
N ASP A 85 22.13 -4.63 6.84
CA ASP A 85 23.07 -5.73 7.02
C ASP A 85 23.36 -6.53 5.73
N ARG A 86 22.41 -6.69 4.80
CA ARG A 86 22.69 -7.35 3.50
C ARG A 86 23.45 -6.42 2.56
N TYR A 87 23.25 -5.11 2.68
CA TYR A 87 24.06 -4.12 1.98
C TYR A 87 25.47 -4.03 2.60
N ALA A 88 25.59 -4.09 3.93
CA ALA A 88 26.85 -4.07 4.67
C ALA A 88 27.64 -5.39 4.52
N ALA A 89 26.97 -6.54 4.43
CA ALA A 89 27.60 -7.83 4.17
C ALA A 89 28.26 -7.91 2.78
N ARG A 90 27.87 -7.03 1.85
CA ARG A 90 28.59 -6.83 0.59
C ARG A 90 29.70 -5.81 0.85
N ARG A 91 30.95 -6.28 0.94
CA ARG A 91 32.15 -5.44 1.17
C ARG A 91 32.00 -4.05 0.54
N THR A 92 32.13 -3.00 1.36
CA THR A 92 32.23 -1.61 0.88
C THR A 92 33.18 -1.58 -0.30
N PRO A 93 32.83 -0.92 -1.43
CA PRO A 93 33.73 -0.86 -2.58
C PRO A 93 35.11 -0.38 -2.11
N GLN A 94 36.18 -1.15 -2.37
CA GLN A 94 37.54 -0.80 -1.91
C GLN A 94 37.97 0.60 -2.40
N ALA A 95 37.36 1.08 -3.48
CA ALA A 95 37.56 2.42 -4.03
C ALA A 95 36.85 3.56 -3.27
N LEU A 96 35.91 3.28 -2.35
CA LEU A 96 35.13 4.33 -1.69
C LEU A 96 35.98 5.11 -0.68
N LEU A 97 36.74 4.43 0.19
CA LEU A 97 37.54 5.11 1.22
C LEU A 97 38.62 6.04 0.65
N PRO A 98 39.41 5.66 -0.37
CA PRO A 98 40.33 6.58 -1.04
C PRO A 98 39.64 7.80 -1.65
N LEU A 99 38.45 7.60 -2.24
CA LEU A 99 37.66 8.68 -2.82
C LEU A 99 37.13 9.63 -1.75
N LEU A 100 36.60 9.12 -0.63
CA LEU A 100 36.16 9.93 0.49
C LEU A 100 37.32 10.72 1.13
N ARG A 101 38.51 10.10 1.25
CA ARG A 101 39.73 10.78 1.71
C ARG A 101 40.11 11.95 0.82
N ALA A 102 40.07 11.74 -0.51
CA ALA A 102 40.38 12.79 -1.47
C ALA A 102 39.34 13.93 -1.42
N GLU A 103 38.05 13.61 -1.26
CA GLU A 103 36.99 14.62 -1.16
C GLU A 103 37.01 15.43 0.15
N LEU A 104 37.34 14.79 1.27
CA LEU A 104 37.36 15.42 2.59
C LEU A 104 38.71 16.06 2.94
N GLY A 105 39.78 15.70 2.22
CA GLY A 105 41.14 16.13 2.53
C GLY A 105 41.73 15.53 3.80
N ARG A 106 41.09 14.50 4.37
CA ARG A 106 41.44 13.81 5.63
C ARG A 106 40.92 12.38 5.64
N ASP A 107 41.39 11.52 6.55
CA ASP A 107 40.74 10.22 6.74
C ASP A 107 39.38 10.41 7.43
N PRO A 108 38.28 9.81 6.90
CA PRO A 108 37.02 9.74 7.64
C PRO A 108 37.15 9.05 9.01
N ALA A 109 38.20 8.24 9.22
CA ALA A 109 38.52 7.63 10.52
C ALA A 109 39.15 8.61 11.53
N ASP A 110 39.72 9.74 11.08
CA ASP A 110 40.43 10.70 11.94
C ASP A 110 39.48 11.57 12.79
N GLY A 111 38.18 11.55 12.49
CA GLY A 111 37.17 12.28 13.26
C GLY A 111 35.78 12.23 12.62
N PRO A 112 34.71 12.48 13.40
CA PRO A 112 33.34 12.37 12.91
C PRO A 112 33.07 13.36 11.77
N LEU A 113 32.23 12.95 10.82
CA LEU A 113 31.71 13.85 9.78
C LEU A 113 30.80 14.90 10.41
N SER A 114 31.00 16.17 10.05
CA SER A 114 30.06 17.25 10.33
C SER A 114 28.75 17.04 9.54
N GLY A 115 27.67 17.70 9.96
CA GLY A 115 26.39 17.64 9.25
C GLY A 115 26.51 18.09 7.78
N GLU A 116 27.30 19.13 7.52
CA GLU A 116 27.53 19.65 6.16
C GLU A 116 28.34 18.67 5.30
N GLU A 117 29.40 18.07 5.86
CA GLU A 117 30.21 17.05 5.18
C GLU A 117 29.33 15.85 4.79
N LEU A 118 28.53 15.35 5.74
CA LEU A 118 27.61 14.24 5.53
C LEU A 118 26.60 14.55 4.42
N ILE A 119 25.93 15.70 4.49
CA ILE A 119 24.91 16.11 3.52
C ILE A 119 25.54 16.30 2.13
N GLY A 120 26.73 16.89 2.05
CA GLY A 120 27.49 17.03 0.81
C GLY A 120 27.79 15.68 0.15
N LEU A 121 28.27 14.71 0.95
CA LEU A 121 28.54 13.35 0.48
C LEU A 121 27.27 12.63 0.01
N LEU A 122 26.19 12.72 0.78
CA LEU A 122 24.90 12.14 0.40
C LEU A 122 24.34 12.74 -0.89
N ARG A 123 24.55 14.03 -1.15
CA ARG A 123 24.12 14.67 -2.42
C ARG A 123 24.90 14.16 -3.62
N ARG A 124 26.22 13.93 -3.47
CA ARG A 124 27.08 13.46 -4.58
C ARG A 124 26.90 11.99 -4.90
N HIS A 125 26.73 11.15 -3.87
CA HIS A 125 26.78 9.69 -4.01
C HIS A 125 25.41 9.00 -3.97
N GLY A 126 24.33 9.77 -3.86
CA GLY A 126 22.97 9.26 -3.65
C GLY A 126 22.13 8.95 -4.89
N THR A 127 22.62 9.20 -6.10
CA THR A 127 21.76 9.36 -7.28
C THR A 127 20.95 8.11 -7.65
N HIS A 128 21.50 6.91 -7.49
CA HIS A 128 20.91 5.68 -8.04
C HIS A 128 20.49 4.64 -6.98
N HIS A 129 21.35 4.35 -6.01
CA HIS A 129 21.15 3.26 -5.05
C HIS A 129 21.61 3.65 -3.65
N PRO A 130 21.01 3.05 -2.60
CA PRO A 130 21.32 3.41 -1.23
C PRO A 130 22.67 2.87 -0.75
N ARG A 131 23.39 2.06 -1.53
CA ARG A 131 24.59 1.36 -1.05
C ARG A 131 25.69 2.30 -0.58
N VAL A 132 26.16 3.19 -1.45
CA VAL A 132 27.23 4.15 -1.10
C VAL A 132 26.76 5.11 0.00
N PRO A 133 25.52 5.66 -0.04
CA PRO A 133 24.97 6.41 1.09
C PRO A 133 24.92 5.63 2.42
N LEU A 134 24.59 4.33 2.40
CA LEU A 134 24.62 3.48 3.60
C LEU A 134 26.05 3.33 4.13
N ASP A 135 27.04 3.13 3.26
CA ASP A 135 28.46 3.07 3.63
C ASP A 135 28.91 4.41 4.26
N ILE A 136 28.49 5.56 3.71
CA ILE A 136 28.76 6.89 4.28
C ILE A 136 28.11 7.04 5.66
N LEU A 137 26.84 6.65 5.81
CA LEU A 137 26.12 6.66 7.09
C LEU A 137 26.68 5.65 8.12
N ALA A 138 27.58 4.75 7.71
CA ALA A 138 28.30 3.84 8.62
C ALA A 138 29.45 4.52 9.35
N LEU A 139 30.00 5.60 8.76
CA LEU A 139 31.13 6.33 9.32
C LEU A 139 30.69 7.10 10.56
N PRO A 140 31.60 7.41 11.51
CA PRO A 140 31.30 8.28 12.63
C PRO A 140 30.81 9.65 12.12
N HIS A 141 29.69 10.14 12.62
CA HIS A 141 29.12 11.41 12.20
C HIS A 141 28.25 12.02 13.30
N THR A 142 28.20 13.35 13.34
CA THR A 142 27.25 14.09 14.17
C THR A 142 26.02 14.39 13.31
N ALA A 143 25.11 13.42 13.17
CA ALA A 143 23.84 13.65 12.48
C ALA A 143 22.89 14.44 13.38
N ASP A 144 22.49 15.61 12.89
CA ASP A 144 21.29 16.29 13.35
C ASP A 144 20.15 15.98 12.35
N PRO A 145 19.12 15.22 12.77
CA PRO A 145 17.95 14.92 11.93
C PRO A 145 17.22 16.19 11.44
N GLU A 146 17.19 17.25 12.23
CA GLU A 146 16.52 18.51 11.89
C GLU A 146 17.31 19.27 10.82
N LEU A 147 18.64 19.35 10.97
CA LEU A 147 19.53 19.89 9.94
C LEU A 147 19.39 19.13 8.62
N THR A 148 19.35 17.80 8.67
CA THR A 148 19.20 16.94 7.48
C THR A 148 17.86 17.21 6.78
N ALA A 149 16.78 17.34 7.54
CA ALA A 149 15.45 17.66 7.03
C ALA A 149 15.39 19.07 6.43
N SER A 150 15.95 20.07 7.11
CA SER A 150 16.02 21.46 6.64
C SER A 150 16.82 21.58 5.34
N GLU A 151 17.98 20.93 5.27
CA GLU A 151 18.81 20.90 4.07
C GLU A 151 18.15 20.15 2.91
N HIS A 152 17.38 19.10 3.19
CA HIS A 152 16.58 18.41 2.18
C HIS A 152 15.51 19.34 1.58
N LEU A 153 14.81 20.12 2.41
CA LEU A 153 13.81 21.08 1.93
C LEU A 153 14.41 22.19 1.07
N ARG A 154 15.59 22.70 1.44
CA ARG A 154 16.30 23.74 0.66
C ARG A 154 16.80 23.18 -0.67
N ARG A 155 17.43 22.01 -0.64
CA ARG A 155 17.96 21.33 -1.82
C ARG A 155 17.82 19.82 -1.63
N PRO A 156 16.82 19.21 -2.28
CA PRO A 156 16.50 17.81 -2.07
C PRO A 156 17.67 16.87 -2.27
N LEU A 157 17.74 15.89 -1.37
CA LEU A 157 18.69 14.78 -1.45
C LEU A 157 18.26 13.82 -2.56
N PRO A 158 19.21 13.18 -3.26
CA PRO A 158 18.87 12.17 -4.27
C PRO A 158 18.17 10.93 -3.66
N PRO A 159 17.36 10.18 -4.45
CA PRO A 159 16.56 9.06 -3.94
C PRO A 159 17.32 7.98 -3.18
N GLY A 160 18.54 7.63 -3.61
CA GLY A 160 19.34 6.61 -2.91
C GLY A 160 19.79 7.07 -1.53
N SER A 161 20.08 8.35 -1.35
CA SER A 161 20.41 8.92 -0.04
C SER A 161 19.20 9.01 0.87
N VAL A 162 18.04 9.41 0.34
CA VAL A 162 16.78 9.36 1.10
C VAL A 162 16.47 7.92 1.52
N GLU A 163 16.56 6.95 0.60
CA GLU A 163 16.35 5.53 0.92
C GLU A 163 17.30 5.06 2.03
N ALA A 164 18.57 5.45 2.01
CA ALA A 164 19.54 5.08 3.03
C ALA A 164 19.27 5.74 4.40
N LEU A 165 18.87 7.01 4.43
CA LEU A 165 18.48 7.71 5.64
C LEU A 165 17.26 7.04 6.30
N LEU A 166 16.24 6.68 5.52
CA LEU A 166 15.08 5.93 6.00
C LEU A 166 15.47 4.56 6.58
N MET A 167 16.54 3.94 6.08
CA MET A 167 17.02 2.64 6.54
C MET A 167 17.86 2.68 7.81
N ARG A 168 18.65 3.74 8.04
CA ARG A 168 19.64 3.79 9.14
C ARG A 168 19.34 4.79 10.24
N ALA A 169 18.73 5.92 9.93
CA ALA A 169 18.67 7.04 10.87
C ALA A 169 17.57 6.92 11.93
N ARG A 170 16.77 5.84 11.92
CA ARG A 170 15.52 5.71 12.71
C ARG A 170 14.77 7.06 12.81
N PRO A 171 14.50 7.70 11.67
CA PRO A 171 14.01 9.08 11.64
C PRO A 171 12.66 9.21 12.36
N SER A 172 12.41 10.38 12.95
CA SER A 172 11.08 10.72 13.46
C SER A 172 10.06 10.73 12.31
N ARG A 173 8.76 10.61 12.63
CA ARG A 173 7.69 10.65 11.61
C ARG A 173 7.73 11.94 10.79
N GLU A 174 8.03 13.06 11.44
CA GLU A 174 8.17 14.36 10.79
C GLU A 174 9.36 14.37 9.82
N THR A 175 10.53 13.89 10.25
CA THR A 175 11.70 13.77 9.36
C THR A 175 11.41 12.87 8.16
N VAL A 176 10.69 11.75 8.34
CA VAL A 176 10.28 10.89 7.21
C VAL A 176 9.41 11.64 6.22
N ARG A 177 8.38 12.36 6.69
CA ARG A 177 7.48 13.15 5.83
C ARG A 177 8.25 14.23 5.07
N THR A 178 9.16 14.92 5.74
CA THR A 178 10.02 15.94 5.12
C THR A 178 10.92 15.34 4.05
N LEU A 179 11.54 14.19 4.32
CA LEU A 179 12.41 13.49 3.37
C LEU A 179 11.68 12.94 2.13
N LEU A 180 10.36 12.75 2.21
CA LEU A 180 9.51 12.36 1.07
C LEU A 180 8.93 13.58 0.34
N THR A 181 9.09 14.78 0.90
CA THR A 181 8.67 16.04 0.30
C THR A 181 9.76 16.60 -0.59
N THR A 182 9.39 17.03 -1.80
CA THR A 182 10.37 17.33 -2.86
C THR A 182 9.98 18.54 -3.69
N THR A 183 9.23 19.44 -3.06
CA THR A 183 8.90 20.77 -3.55
C THR A 183 10.18 21.50 -3.97
N GLY A 184 10.46 21.53 -5.28
CA GLY A 184 11.49 22.40 -5.86
C GLY A 184 12.70 21.79 -6.57
N ALA A 185 12.72 20.51 -6.98
CA ALA A 185 13.88 19.97 -7.71
C ALA A 185 13.56 19.13 -8.97
N ALA A 186 14.53 19.20 -9.90
CA ALA A 186 14.70 18.54 -11.20
C ALA A 186 14.06 17.14 -11.33
N PRO A 187 13.72 16.70 -12.56
CA PRO A 187 13.07 15.41 -12.79
C PRO A 187 13.89 14.31 -12.10
N TYR A 188 13.31 13.79 -11.02
CA TYR A 188 13.90 12.68 -10.31
C TYR A 188 13.90 11.51 -11.28
N GLY A 189 15.09 10.96 -11.53
CA GLY A 189 15.24 9.85 -12.47
C GLY A 189 14.38 8.65 -12.10
N ARG A 190 14.52 7.57 -12.85
CA ARG A 190 13.68 6.34 -12.78
C ARG A 190 13.52 5.70 -11.38
N ALA A 191 14.35 6.09 -10.40
CA ALA A 191 14.41 5.58 -9.05
C ALA A 191 13.61 6.40 -8.00
N TRP A 192 12.87 7.44 -8.41
CA TRP A 192 12.20 8.38 -7.50
C TRP A 192 11.20 7.75 -6.52
N HIS A 193 10.54 6.65 -6.92
CA HIS A 193 9.52 5.97 -6.12
C HIS A 193 10.10 5.12 -4.98
N ARG A 194 11.40 4.79 -5.03
CA ARG A 194 12.03 3.83 -4.11
C ARG A 194 11.96 4.25 -2.63
N PRO A 195 12.19 5.53 -2.27
CA PRO A 195 12.04 5.98 -0.88
C PRO A 195 10.62 5.77 -0.32
N PHE A 196 9.59 5.97 -1.15
CA PHE A 196 8.19 5.75 -0.76
C PHE A 196 7.92 4.27 -0.48
N VAL A 197 8.37 3.39 -1.39
CA VAL A 197 8.30 1.94 -1.19
C VAL A 197 9.04 1.52 0.08
N ARG A 198 10.22 2.12 0.32
CA ARG A 198 11.01 1.86 1.52
C ARG A 198 10.29 2.31 2.79
N ALA A 199 9.67 3.48 2.80
CA ALA A 199 8.98 4.02 3.98
C ALA A 199 7.86 3.10 4.46
N VAL A 200 7.04 2.59 3.53
CA VAL A 200 5.97 1.64 3.87
C VAL A 200 6.55 0.31 4.36
N ARG A 201 7.48 -0.26 3.58
CA ARG A 201 8.08 -1.55 3.91
C ARG A 201 8.87 -1.55 5.21
N MET A 202 9.48 -0.43 5.58
CA MET A 202 10.18 -0.29 6.86
C MET A 202 9.23 -0.06 8.05
N GLY A 203 7.91 -0.04 7.85
CA GLY A 203 6.93 0.27 8.90
C GLY A 203 7.00 1.73 9.39
N LEU A 204 7.58 2.64 8.59
CA LEU A 204 7.71 4.05 8.97
C LEU A 204 6.41 4.83 8.72
N LEU A 205 5.73 4.51 7.62
CA LEU A 205 4.44 5.09 7.25
C LEU A 205 3.47 3.99 6.80
N THR A 206 2.19 4.18 7.07
CA THR A 206 1.14 3.39 6.41
C THR A 206 0.93 3.89 4.97
N PRO A 207 0.32 3.09 4.07
CA PRO A 207 -0.14 3.57 2.76
C PRO A 207 -1.00 4.83 2.84
N ALA A 208 -1.89 4.94 3.84
CA ALA A 208 -2.74 6.11 4.05
C ALA A 208 -1.93 7.35 4.44
N GLU A 209 -1.00 7.24 5.39
CA GLU A 209 -0.09 8.32 5.78
C GLU A 209 0.80 8.75 4.62
N LEU A 210 1.28 7.80 3.81
CA LEU A 210 2.09 8.08 2.63
C LEU A 210 1.33 8.94 1.63
N VAL A 211 0.10 8.56 1.27
CA VAL A 211 -0.74 9.32 0.33
C VAL A 211 -1.09 10.71 0.88
N ALA A 212 -1.45 10.79 2.16
CA ALA A 212 -1.87 12.03 2.81
C ALA A 212 -0.73 13.07 2.94
N HIS A 213 0.52 12.62 3.03
CA HIS A 213 1.67 13.49 3.29
C HIS A 213 2.66 13.61 2.13
N THR A 214 2.42 12.90 1.02
CA THR A 214 3.26 13.05 -0.18
C THR A 214 2.97 14.38 -0.86
N ALA A 215 4.01 15.20 -1.00
CA ALA A 215 3.99 16.47 -1.71
C ALA A 215 5.17 16.57 -2.70
N PRO A 216 4.95 17.06 -3.93
CA PRO A 216 3.69 17.56 -4.51
C PRO A 216 2.66 16.46 -4.87
N ALA A 217 1.39 16.84 -4.98
CA ALA A 217 0.23 15.94 -5.10
C ALA A 217 0.32 14.95 -6.28
N HIS A 218 0.87 15.37 -7.43
CA HIS A 218 1.03 14.47 -8.58
C HIS A 218 1.86 13.22 -8.25
N ARG A 219 2.76 13.27 -7.27
CA ARG A 219 3.55 12.09 -6.86
C ARG A 219 2.70 11.03 -6.19
N ALA A 220 1.76 11.44 -5.34
CA ALA A 220 0.81 10.50 -4.75
C ALA A 220 -0.01 9.77 -5.82
N LEU A 221 -0.43 10.50 -6.87
CA LEU A 221 -1.10 9.92 -8.04
C LEU A 221 -0.18 8.96 -8.80
N LEU A 222 1.05 9.37 -9.13
CA LEU A 222 2.00 8.52 -9.84
C LEU A 222 2.37 7.24 -9.07
N LEU A 223 2.35 7.25 -7.74
CA LEU A 223 2.57 6.05 -6.92
C LEU A 223 1.47 4.99 -7.10
N CYS A 224 0.29 5.38 -7.61
CA CYS A 224 -0.83 4.48 -7.90
C CYS A 224 -0.73 3.84 -9.31
N GLY A 225 0.07 4.43 -10.20
CA GLY A 225 0.21 4.01 -11.59
C GLY A 225 0.89 2.65 -11.77
N PRO A 226 0.84 2.08 -12.99
CA PRO A 226 1.48 0.80 -13.28
C PRO A 226 3.00 0.93 -13.13
N ALA A 227 3.60 0.02 -12.36
CA ALA A 227 5.04 0.04 -12.07
C ALA A 227 5.85 -0.41 -13.30
N GLY A 228 6.08 0.50 -14.25
CA GLY A 228 6.86 0.28 -15.48
C GLY A 228 8.38 0.25 -15.29
N THR A 229 8.90 -0.22 -14.15
CA THR A 229 10.36 -0.23 -13.90
C THR A 229 10.84 -1.49 -13.18
N ARG A 230 11.95 -2.07 -13.65
CA ARG A 230 12.68 -3.17 -12.98
C ARG A 230 13.20 -2.67 -11.62
N GLY A 231 13.01 -3.44 -10.53
CA GLY A 231 13.59 -3.14 -9.22
C GLY A 231 12.60 -3.15 -8.04
N LEU A 232 12.86 -2.29 -7.04
CA LEU A 232 12.03 -2.16 -5.84
C LEU A 232 10.71 -1.46 -6.19
N ARG A 233 9.62 -2.24 -6.24
CA ARG A 233 8.27 -1.78 -6.61
C ARG A 233 7.22 -2.29 -5.62
N TRP A 234 6.05 -1.69 -5.64
CA TRP A 234 4.87 -2.22 -4.96
C TRP A 234 4.59 -3.65 -5.40
N ASN A 235 4.30 -4.53 -4.44
CA ASN A 235 3.60 -5.78 -4.74
C ASN A 235 2.11 -5.49 -4.99
N LEU A 236 1.34 -6.51 -5.39
CA LEU A 236 -0.06 -6.32 -5.76
C LEU A 236 -0.92 -5.80 -4.58
N SER A 237 -0.73 -6.35 -3.38
CA SER A 237 -1.45 -5.91 -2.16
C SER A 237 -1.09 -4.48 -1.76
N GLU A 238 0.20 -4.14 -1.77
CA GLU A 238 0.67 -2.77 -1.51
C GLU A 238 0.09 -1.79 -2.54
N ARG A 239 0.05 -2.17 -3.82
CA ARG A 239 -0.55 -1.35 -4.89
C ARG A 239 -2.05 -1.16 -4.67
N ALA A 240 -2.76 -2.21 -4.24
CA ALA A 240 -4.18 -2.13 -3.91
C ALA A 240 -4.43 -1.14 -2.76
N GLU A 241 -3.64 -1.21 -1.68
CA GLU A 241 -3.79 -0.29 -0.54
C GLU A 241 -3.44 1.16 -0.88
N ILE A 242 -2.39 1.38 -1.69
CA ILE A 242 -2.02 2.71 -2.16
C ILE A 242 -3.14 3.29 -3.04
N ARG A 243 -3.72 2.49 -3.96
CA ARG A 243 -4.88 2.92 -4.77
C ARG A 243 -6.08 3.22 -3.89
N THR A 244 -6.44 2.34 -2.95
CA THR A 244 -7.56 2.57 -2.02
C THR A 244 -7.37 3.83 -1.18
N ALA A 245 -6.16 4.08 -0.66
CA ALA A 245 -5.84 5.30 0.06
C ALA A 245 -5.97 6.55 -0.81
N ALA A 246 -5.51 6.49 -2.06
CA ALA A 246 -5.67 7.59 -3.01
C ALA A 246 -7.12 7.82 -3.40
N THR A 247 -7.91 6.77 -3.67
CA THR A 247 -9.34 6.89 -3.95
C THR A 247 -10.09 7.54 -2.79
N ARG A 248 -9.78 7.18 -1.54
CA ARG A 248 -10.33 7.87 -0.35
C ARG A 248 -9.94 9.35 -0.31
N ALA A 249 -8.69 9.69 -0.59
CA ALA A 249 -8.25 11.08 -0.67
C ALA A 249 -8.92 11.87 -1.80
N LEU A 250 -9.41 11.18 -2.83
CA LEU A 250 -10.07 11.74 -4.02
C LEU A 250 -11.61 11.66 -3.94
N GLU A 251 -12.17 11.14 -2.84
CA GLU A 251 -13.63 11.06 -2.61
C GLU A 251 -14.37 12.37 -2.93
N PRO A 252 -13.86 13.59 -2.60
CA PRO A 252 -14.56 14.83 -2.90
C PRO A 252 -14.86 15.06 -4.39
N LEU A 253 -14.18 14.37 -5.30
CA LEU A 253 -14.41 14.48 -6.75
C LEU A 253 -15.63 13.68 -7.21
N GLY A 254 -16.04 12.66 -6.44
CA GLY A 254 -17.09 11.72 -6.82
C GLY A 254 -16.88 11.12 -8.22
N ASP A 255 -17.99 10.94 -8.94
CA ASP A 255 -17.99 10.38 -10.30
C ASP A 255 -17.99 11.47 -11.40
N ASP A 256 -17.82 12.76 -11.07
CA ASP A 256 -17.90 13.84 -12.07
C ASP A 256 -16.65 13.91 -12.96
N PRO A 257 -16.74 13.54 -14.26
CA PRO A 257 -15.58 13.53 -15.16
C PRO A 257 -14.90 14.89 -15.31
N ARG A 258 -15.62 16.00 -15.09
CA ARG A 258 -15.08 17.36 -15.16
C ARG A 258 -14.09 17.63 -14.03
N LEU A 259 -14.41 17.17 -12.82
CA LEU A 259 -13.54 17.31 -11.65
C LEU A 259 -12.28 16.46 -11.80
N TRP A 260 -12.39 15.25 -12.34
CA TRP A 260 -11.23 14.43 -12.71
C TRP A 260 -10.35 15.08 -13.78
N GLY A 261 -10.94 15.77 -14.76
CA GLY A 261 -10.23 16.56 -15.75
C GLY A 261 -9.50 17.77 -15.14
N GLU A 262 -10.11 18.45 -14.18
CA GLU A 262 -9.48 19.57 -13.45
C GLU A 262 -8.35 19.09 -12.53
N LEU A 263 -8.52 17.97 -11.83
CA LEU A 263 -7.46 17.32 -11.05
C LEU A 263 -6.21 17.10 -11.92
N LEU A 264 -6.38 16.54 -13.11
CA LEU A 264 -5.27 16.26 -14.03
C LEU A 264 -4.56 17.54 -14.49
N ARG A 265 -5.29 18.65 -14.68
CA ARG A 265 -4.72 19.95 -15.04
C ARG A 265 -3.92 20.56 -13.89
N GLN A 266 -4.41 20.46 -12.66
CA GLN A 266 -3.85 21.14 -11.48
C GLN A 266 -2.70 20.37 -10.82
N ALA A 267 -2.74 19.03 -10.85
CA ALA A 267 -1.80 18.17 -10.13
C ALA A 267 -0.30 18.43 -10.40
N PRO A 268 0.17 18.69 -11.65
CA PRO A 268 1.58 18.92 -11.92
C PRO A 268 2.17 20.13 -11.18
N SER A 269 1.38 21.20 -11.04
CA SER A 269 1.80 22.46 -10.43
C SER A 269 1.42 22.61 -8.96
N PHE A 270 0.55 21.74 -8.42
CA PHE A 270 0.09 21.86 -7.04
C PHE A 270 1.16 21.39 -6.04
N PRO A 271 1.70 22.28 -5.18
CA PRO A 271 2.82 21.95 -4.30
C PRO A 271 2.41 21.14 -3.07
N GLY A 272 1.12 21.16 -2.70
CA GLY A 272 0.60 20.50 -1.50
C GLY A 272 0.28 19.01 -1.71
N ALA A 273 -0.40 18.44 -0.72
CA ALA A 273 -0.82 17.03 -0.71
C ALA A 273 -2.07 16.75 -1.57
N LEU A 274 -2.30 15.48 -1.88
CA LEU A 274 -3.41 15.04 -2.74
C LEU A 274 -4.79 15.41 -2.20
N THR A 275 -5.01 15.26 -0.89
CA THR A 275 -6.30 15.58 -0.25
C THR A 275 -6.63 17.08 -0.37
N ALA A 276 -5.64 17.95 -0.16
CA ALA A 276 -5.83 19.40 -0.31
C ALA A 276 -6.13 19.77 -1.77
N LEU A 277 -5.48 19.12 -2.73
CA LEU A 277 -5.78 19.28 -4.15
C LEU A 277 -7.21 18.84 -4.47
N ALA A 278 -7.64 17.67 -4.02
CA ALA A 278 -8.97 17.12 -4.28
C ALA A 278 -10.08 18.05 -3.77
N HIS A 279 -9.97 18.53 -2.52
CA HIS A 279 -10.91 19.50 -1.97
C HIS A 279 -10.87 20.83 -2.71
N GLY A 280 -9.68 21.32 -3.08
CA GLY A 280 -9.54 22.55 -3.84
C GLY A 280 -10.23 22.50 -5.20
N VAL A 281 -10.10 21.36 -5.90
CA VAL A 281 -10.76 21.09 -7.18
C VAL A 281 -12.28 20.97 -7.00
N ALA A 282 -12.74 20.16 -6.04
CA ALA A 282 -14.15 19.96 -5.77
C ALA A 282 -14.88 21.27 -5.42
N ASN A 283 -14.22 22.17 -4.69
CA ASN A 283 -14.78 23.46 -4.28
C ASN A 283 -14.57 24.58 -5.31
N GLY A 284 -13.80 24.35 -6.38
CA GLY A 284 -13.49 25.38 -7.39
C GLY A 284 -12.69 26.58 -6.85
N VAL A 285 -11.90 26.39 -5.80
CA VAL A 285 -11.16 27.47 -5.10
C VAL A 285 -9.70 27.58 -5.49
N LEU A 286 -9.20 26.68 -6.35
CA LEU A 286 -7.82 26.70 -6.79
C LEU A 286 -7.58 27.81 -7.82
N PRO A 287 -6.44 28.51 -7.74
CA PRO A 287 -6.03 29.40 -8.81
C PRO A 287 -5.85 28.61 -10.12
N GLY A 288 -5.86 29.32 -11.25
CA GLY A 288 -5.61 28.70 -12.55
C GLY A 288 -4.30 27.90 -12.57
N PRO A 289 -4.25 26.80 -13.35
CA PRO A 289 -3.10 25.91 -13.36
C PRO A 289 -1.85 26.69 -13.79
N GLN A 290 -0.77 26.53 -13.03
CA GLN A 290 0.51 27.12 -13.38
C GLN A 290 1.27 26.16 -14.30
N PRO A 291 2.19 26.66 -15.15
CA PRO A 291 3.07 25.80 -15.91
C PRO A 291 3.91 24.94 -14.95
N GLY A 292 3.60 23.64 -14.90
CA GLY A 292 4.36 22.64 -14.17
C GLY A 292 5.26 21.83 -15.12
N PRO A 293 6.29 21.15 -14.60
CA PRO A 293 7.04 20.18 -15.41
C PRO A 293 6.09 19.06 -15.87
N PRO A 294 6.30 18.50 -17.07
CA PRO A 294 5.53 17.34 -17.52
C PRO A 294 5.70 16.18 -16.55
N ALA A 295 4.59 15.55 -16.19
CA ALA A 295 4.55 14.39 -15.31
C ALA A 295 4.15 13.15 -16.14
N ASP A 296 5.16 12.49 -16.72
CA ASP A 296 4.96 11.30 -17.54
C ASP A 296 4.17 10.23 -16.78
N GLY A 297 3.15 9.66 -17.41
CA GLY A 297 2.28 8.64 -16.80
C GLY A 297 1.18 9.17 -15.87
N LEU A 298 1.11 10.48 -15.60
CA LEU A 298 0.09 11.04 -14.70
C LEU A 298 -1.33 10.82 -15.22
N ALA A 299 -1.58 11.03 -16.51
CA ALA A 299 -2.89 10.81 -17.11
C ALA A 299 -3.35 9.35 -17.00
N GLU A 300 -2.44 8.40 -17.15
CA GLU A 300 -2.71 6.97 -16.98
C GLU A 300 -2.98 6.62 -15.51
N ALA A 301 -2.21 7.20 -14.58
CA ALA A 301 -2.43 7.03 -13.15
C ALA A 301 -3.78 7.58 -12.68
N VAL A 302 -4.17 8.77 -13.16
CA VAL A 302 -5.50 9.36 -12.89
C VAL A 302 -6.60 8.51 -13.50
N ARG A 303 -6.45 8.05 -14.74
CA ARG A 303 -7.44 7.16 -15.39
C ARG A 303 -7.62 5.85 -14.64
N ALA A 304 -6.55 5.29 -14.08
CA ALA A 304 -6.63 4.07 -13.27
C ALA A 304 -7.37 4.29 -11.93
N LEU A 305 -7.44 5.52 -11.42
CA LEU A 305 -8.15 5.84 -10.18
C LEU A 305 -9.59 6.31 -10.43
N ALA A 306 -9.86 6.88 -11.61
CA ALA A 306 -11.18 7.36 -11.98
C ALA A 306 -12.20 6.20 -11.99
N PRO A 307 -13.42 6.42 -11.49
CA PRO A 307 -14.52 5.49 -11.62
C PRO A 307 -14.71 5.10 -13.08
N ALA A 308 -14.59 3.81 -13.38
CA ALA A 308 -14.82 3.27 -14.72
C ALA A 308 -16.11 2.45 -14.72
N ALA A 309 -17.00 2.77 -15.66
CA ALA A 309 -18.00 1.80 -16.11
C ALA A 309 -17.26 0.77 -16.99
N LEU A 310 -16.84 -0.34 -16.39
CA LEU A 310 -16.48 -1.51 -17.20
C LEU A 310 -17.77 -1.98 -17.86
N GLU A 311 -17.84 -1.95 -19.20
CA GLU A 311 -18.93 -2.59 -19.92
C GLU A 311 -18.56 -4.06 -20.14
N PRO A 312 -19.17 -4.98 -19.39
CA PRO A 312 -18.91 -6.40 -19.58
C PRO A 312 -19.55 -6.89 -20.89
N THR A 313 -18.96 -7.92 -21.48
CA THR A 313 -19.43 -8.51 -22.75
C THR A 313 -20.18 -9.83 -22.51
N GLY A 314 -20.99 -10.29 -23.47
CA GLY A 314 -21.46 -11.69 -23.49
C GLY A 314 -22.95 -11.96 -23.27
N GLY A 315 -23.81 -10.95 -23.08
CA GLY A 315 -25.27 -11.13 -23.06
C GLY A 315 -25.75 -12.26 -22.13
N VAL A 316 -26.40 -13.29 -22.69
CA VAL A 316 -26.91 -14.46 -21.92
C VAL A 316 -25.79 -15.23 -21.21
N GLU A 317 -24.61 -15.38 -21.83
CA GLU A 317 -23.49 -16.10 -21.22
C GLU A 317 -23.02 -15.42 -19.93
N ARG A 318 -23.07 -14.09 -19.90
CA ARG A 318 -22.78 -13.31 -18.71
C ARG A 318 -23.82 -13.52 -17.62
N GLU A 319 -25.11 -13.49 -17.94
CA GLU A 319 -26.17 -13.70 -16.93
C GLU A 319 -26.08 -15.10 -16.30
N LEU A 320 -25.74 -16.11 -17.10
CA LEU A 320 -25.46 -17.45 -16.60
C LEU A 320 -24.21 -17.46 -15.70
N ALA A 321 -23.14 -16.79 -16.10
CA ALA A 321 -21.94 -16.66 -15.28
C ALA A 321 -22.21 -15.93 -13.95
N LEU A 322 -23.00 -14.86 -13.95
CA LEU A 322 -23.39 -14.15 -12.72
C LEU A 322 -24.21 -15.05 -11.79
N THR A 323 -25.18 -15.77 -12.35
CA THR A 323 -26.02 -16.71 -11.57
C THR A 323 -25.18 -17.81 -10.95
N SER A 324 -24.17 -18.31 -11.68
CA SER A 324 -23.29 -19.37 -11.18
C SER A 324 -22.44 -18.96 -9.96
N LEU A 325 -22.15 -17.66 -9.76
CA LEU A 325 -21.42 -17.20 -8.58
C LEU A 325 -22.17 -17.44 -7.26
N ALA A 326 -23.50 -17.53 -7.34
CA ALA A 326 -24.37 -17.82 -6.20
C ALA A 326 -24.55 -19.33 -5.95
N VAL A 327 -23.90 -20.20 -6.72
CA VAL A 327 -24.00 -21.66 -6.56
C VAL A 327 -22.59 -22.21 -6.34
N PRO A 328 -22.26 -22.68 -5.12
CA PRO A 328 -21.00 -23.37 -4.88
C PRO A 328 -20.87 -24.60 -5.79
N MET A 329 -19.76 -24.72 -6.51
CA MET A 329 -19.46 -25.94 -7.26
C MET A 329 -19.17 -27.12 -6.33
N GLU A 330 -19.20 -28.35 -6.86
CA GLU A 330 -18.96 -29.58 -6.10
C GLU A 330 -17.57 -29.58 -5.43
N THR A 331 -16.58 -29.00 -6.10
CA THR A 331 -15.23 -28.83 -5.57
C THR A 331 -14.74 -27.39 -5.66
N VAL A 332 -13.86 -27.00 -4.72
CA VAL A 332 -13.21 -25.67 -4.74
C VAL A 332 -12.38 -25.48 -6.01
N ASP A 333 -11.73 -26.53 -6.50
CA ASP A 333 -10.90 -26.45 -7.71
C ASP A 333 -11.73 -26.18 -8.96
N GLU A 334 -12.92 -26.78 -9.07
CA GLU A 334 -13.86 -26.50 -10.16
C GLU A 334 -14.41 -25.08 -10.08
N ASP A 335 -14.71 -24.62 -8.87
CA ASP A 335 -15.14 -23.25 -8.64
C ASP A 335 -14.09 -22.24 -9.10
N ILE A 336 -12.83 -22.43 -8.67
CA ILE A 336 -11.69 -21.62 -9.11
C ILE A 336 -11.58 -21.64 -10.63
N ARG A 337 -11.55 -22.83 -11.26
CA ARG A 337 -11.41 -22.98 -12.72
C ARG A 337 -12.53 -22.27 -13.49
N TRP A 338 -13.77 -22.39 -13.01
CA TRP A 338 -14.92 -21.79 -13.65
C TRP A 338 -14.92 -20.25 -13.57
N VAL A 339 -14.72 -19.69 -12.37
CA VAL A 339 -14.65 -18.23 -12.19
C VAL A 339 -13.48 -17.66 -13.00
N ARG A 340 -12.36 -18.41 -13.02
CA ARG A 340 -11.19 -18.06 -13.82
C ARG A 340 -11.49 -17.98 -15.32
N ASP A 341 -12.15 -18.98 -15.89
CA ASP A 341 -12.54 -19.00 -17.33
C ASP A 341 -13.45 -17.83 -17.67
N CYS A 342 -14.43 -17.55 -16.80
CA CYS A 342 -15.35 -16.43 -16.99
C CYS A 342 -14.63 -15.08 -16.99
N LEU A 343 -13.61 -14.90 -16.15
CA LEU A 343 -12.75 -13.71 -16.14
C LEU A 343 -11.87 -13.62 -17.39
N ASP A 344 -11.30 -14.74 -17.88
CA ASP A 344 -10.50 -14.76 -19.10
C ASP A 344 -11.30 -14.37 -20.35
N ARG A 345 -12.54 -14.85 -20.41
CA ARG A 345 -13.47 -14.55 -21.50
C ARG A 345 -14.10 -13.15 -21.37
N GLY A 346 -13.84 -12.42 -20.28
CA GLY A 346 -14.46 -11.12 -20.01
C GLY A 346 -15.97 -11.20 -19.76
N LEU A 347 -16.49 -12.37 -19.40
CA LEU A 347 -17.88 -12.58 -18.99
C LEU A 347 -18.14 -12.03 -17.59
N LEU A 348 -17.15 -12.14 -16.71
CA LEU A 348 -17.15 -11.58 -15.35
C LEU A 348 -16.01 -10.58 -15.17
N THR A 349 -16.17 -9.72 -14.17
CA THR A 349 -15.15 -8.80 -13.65
C THR A 349 -14.86 -9.10 -12.18
N GLY A 350 -13.75 -8.59 -11.63
CA GLY A 350 -13.47 -8.70 -10.19
C GLY A 350 -14.60 -8.09 -9.33
N THR A 351 -15.24 -7.01 -9.81
CA THR A 351 -16.41 -6.38 -9.18
C THR A 351 -17.58 -7.36 -9.08
N ASP A 352 -17.84 -8.14 -10.14
CA ASP A 352 -18.93 -9.12 -10.16
C ASP A 352 -18.72 -10.21 -9.10
N VAL A 353 -17.48 -10.73 -8.99
CA VAL A 353 -17.14 -11.73 -7.97
C VAL A 353 -17.40 -11.17 -6.57
N ILE A 354 -16.96 -9.95 -6.28
CA ILE A 354 -17.19 -9.32 -4.97
C ILE A 354 -18.67 -9.18 -4.63
N ARG A 355 -19.52 -8.85 -5.61
CA ARG A 355 -20.95 -8.61 -5.39
C ARG A 355 -21.76 -9.90 -5.25
N HIS A 356 -21.40 -10.92 -6.03
CA HIS A 356 -22.29 -12.07 -6.27
C HIS A 356 -21.75 -13.40 -5.75
N LYS A 357 -20.45 -13.52 -5.44
CA LYS A 357 -19.87 -14.79 -4.98
C LYS A 357 -20.37 -15.17 -3.58
N LEU A 358 -20.78 -16.43 -3.45
CA LEU A 358 -21.17 -17.06 -2.19
C LEU A 358 -20.16 -18.12 -1.74
N PRO A 359 -19.94 -18.27 -0.42
CA PRO A 359 -20.18 -17.28 0.66
C PRO A 359 -19.30 -16.03 0.53
N ALA A 360 -19.66 -14.96 1.25
CA ALA A 360 -18.95 -13.68 1.25
C ALA A 360 -17.44 -13.79 1.53
N CYS A 361 -17.03 -14.75 2.36
CA CYS A 361 -15.60 -14.98 2.64
C CYS A 361 -14.82 -15.43 1.39
N TRP A 362 -15.45 -16.21 0.51
CA TRP A 362 -14.86 -16.63 -0.77
C TRP A 362 -14.81 -15.50 -1.79
N ALA A 363 -15.77 -14.57 -1.75
CA ALA A 363 -15.70 -13.34 -2.55
C ALA A 363 -14.43 -12.53 -2.20
N LEU A 364 -14.15 -12.37 -0.91
CA LEU A 364 -13.01 -11.60 -0.39
C LEU A 364 -11.66 -12.34 -0.49
N ASP A 365 -11.68 -13.66 -0.65
CA ASP A 365 -10.49 -14.47 -0.79
C ASP A 365 -10.11 -14.65 -2.27
N GLU A 366 -9.18 -13.83 -2.74
CA GLU A 366 -8.68 -13.88 -4.11
C GLU A 366 -8.10 -15.23 -4.51
N ASP A 367 -7.60 -16.05 -3.57
CA ASP A 367 -7.16 -17.42 -3.91
C ASP A 367 -8.30 -18.34 -4.26
N HIS A 368 -9.47 -18.09 -3.70
CA HIS A 368 -10.63 -18.91 -3.97
C HIS A 368 -11.11 -18.76 -5.42
N TRP A 369 -10.73 -17.70 -6.14
CA TRP A 369 -11.17 -17.50 -7.53
C TRP A 369 -10.04 -17.16 -8.51
N LEU A 370 -8.79 -17.03 -8.02
CA LEU A 370 -7.56 -16.88 -8.82
C LEU A 370 -6.41 -17.78 -8.32
N GLY A 371 -6.72 -18.84 -7.56
CA GLY A 371 -5.74 -19.75 -6.97
C GLY A 371 -5.03 -20.66 -7.99
N GLU A 372 -4.00 -21.36 -7.50
CA GLU A 372 -3.18 -22.29 -8.28
C GLU A 372 -3.90 -23.63 -8.50
N VAL A 373 -4.75 -23.73 -9.53
CA VAL A 373 -5.32 -25.02 -9.96
C VAL A 373 -4.59 -25.57 -11.18
N ASP A 374 -4.19 -24.73 -12.15
CA ASP A 374 -3.52 -25.17 -13.39
C ASP A 374 -2.46 -24.16 -13.93
N HIS A 375 -2.08 -23.14 -13.12
CA HIS A 375 -1.48 -21.87 -13.57
C HIS A 375 -2.37 -21.13 -14.60
N PRO A 376 -2.25 -19.81 -14.81
CA PRO A 376 -1.47 -18.78 -14.09
C PRO A 376 -1.92 -18.39 -12.65
N ASP A 377 -1.08 -17.68 -11.91
CA ASP A 377 -1.26 -17.14 -10.53
C ASP A 377 -2.02 -15.79 -10.56
N ARG A 378 -2.60 -15.32 -9.45
CA ARG A 378 -3.31 -14.01 -9.36
C ARG A 378 -2.48 -12.82 -9.85
N TYR A 379 -1.15 -12.93 -9.80
CA TYR A 379 -0.24 -11.91 -10.33
C TYR A 379 -0.30 -11.75 -11.85
N ASP A 380 -0.88 -12.73 -12.55
CA ASP A 380 -1.16 -12.65 -13.98
C ASP A 380 -2.46 -11.89 -14.28
N ARG A 381 -3.29 -11.63 -13.25
CA ARG A 381 -4.52 -10.81 -13.35
C ARG A 381 -4.55 -9.66 -12.33
N PRO A 382 -3.54 -8.77 -12.34
CA PRO A 382 -3.47 -7.69 -11.37
C PRO A 382 -4.67 -6.74 -11.45
N GLU A 383 -5.22 -6.47 -12.63
CA GLU A 383 -6.34 -5.54 -12.76
C GLU A 383 -7.66 -6.14 -12.23
N ALA A 384 -7.88 -7.45 -12.33
CA ALA A 384 -9.05 -8.10 -11.72
C ALA A 384 -8.99 -8.01 -10.19
N VAL A 385 -7.82 -8.25 -9.60
CA VAL A 385 -7.57 -8.09 -8.16
C VAL A 385 -7.77 -6.64 -7.72
N LEU A 386 -7.20 -5.68 -8.45
CA LEU A 386 -7.33 -4.26 -8.09
C LEU A 386 -8.78 -3.77 -8.19
N ALA A 387 -9.54 -4.23 -9.20
CA ALA A 387 -10.96 -3.93 -9.32
C ALA A 387 -11.79 -4.55 -8.18
N ALA A 388 -11.55 -5.82 -7.85
CA ALA A 388 -12.20 -6.49 -6.72
C ALA A 388 -11.91 -5.77 -5.39
N ARG A 389 -10.64 -5.40 -5.13
CA ARG A 389 -10.24 -4.67 -3.93
C ARG A 389 -10.92 -3.31 -3.82
N ALA A 390 -11.00 -2.57 -4.94
CA ALA A 390 -11.66 -1.28 -5.00
C ALA A 390 -13.17 -1.40 -4.73
N GLU A 391 -13.84 -2.39 -5.34
CA GLU A 391 -15.27 -2.61 -5.13
C GLU A 391 -15.58 -2.99 -3.69
N ALA A 392 -14.83 -3.94 -3.11
CA ALA A 392 -15.03 -4.33 -1.72
C ALA A 392 -14.79 -3.15 -0.77
N ALA A 393 -13.73 -2.36 -0.99
CA ALA A 393 -13.47 -1.16 -0.20
C ALA A 393 -14.60 -0.12 -0.30
N ARG A 394 -15.20 0.04 -1.49
CA ARG A 394 -16.36 0.91 -1.70
C ARG A 394 -17.60 0.40 -0.96
N LEU A 395 -17.90 -0.89 -1.04
CA LEU A 395 -19.03 -1.50 -0.33
C LEU A 395 -18.89 -1.37 1.19
N PHE A 396 -17.70 -1.67 1.72
CA PHE A 396 -17.41 -1.50 3.14
C PHE A 396 -17.53 -0.03 3.59
N ALA A 397 -16.97 0.91 2.82
CA ALA A 397 -17.05 2.33 3.14
C ALA A 397 -18.49 2.84 3.13
N LEU A 398 -19.30 2.40 2.16
CA LEU A 398 -20.70 2.80 2.04
C LEU A 398 -21.56 2.24 3.19
N ALA A 399 -21.35 0.98 3.56
CA ALA A 399 -22.19 0.31 4.55
C ALA A 399 -21.75 0.57 6.00
N LEU A 400 -20.44 0.54 6.27
CA LEU A 400 -19.90 0.59 7.64
C LEU A 400 -19.23 1.92 7.98
N GLY A 401 -18.91 2.74 6.97
CA GLY A 401 -18.22 4.02 7.17
C GLY A 401 -16.94 3.88 8.00
N GLY A 402 -16.80 4.77 8.98
CA GLY A 402 -15.70 4.77 9.95
C GLY A 402 -16.05 4.17 11.32
N ASP A 403 -17.12 3.36 11.43
CA ASP A 403 -17.56 2.78 12.70
C ASP A 403 -16.81 1.48 13.05
N PRO A 404 -15.91 1.49 14.05
CA PRO A 404 -15.13 0.29 14.39
C PRO A 404 -15.98 -0.89 14.88
N ASP A 405 -17.14 -0.65 15.48
CA ASP A 405 -18.02 -1.70 15.98
C ASP A 405 -18.69 -2.46 14.82
N ALA A 406 -19.21 -1.74 13.83
CA ALA A 406 -19.77 -2.33 12.62
C ALA A 406 -18.72 -3.17 11.85
N TRP A 407 -17.50 -2.65 11.73
CA TRP A 407 -16.39 -3.39 11.11
C TRP A 407 -16.03 -4.68 11.87
N TRP A 408 -16.06 -4.64 13.21
CA TRP A 408 -15.81 -5.80 14.04
C TRP A 408 -16.92 -6.85 13.93
N GLU A 409 -18.20 -6.44 13.92
CA GLU A 409 -19.32 -7.35 13.74
C GLU A 409 -19.33 -7.99 12.35
N ALA A 410 -18.95 -7.24 11.29
CA ALA A 410 -18.75 -7.81 9.96
C ALA A 410 -17.66 -8.90 9.99
N ALA A 411 -16.50 -8.63 10.61
CA ALA A 411 -15.41 -9.60 10.70
C ALA A 411 -15.75 -10.84 11.54
N ARG A 412 -16.54 -10.68 12.60
CA ARG A 412 -17.04 -11.79 13.45
C ARG A 412 -18.08 -12.65 12.75
N THR A 413 -18.94 -12.04 11.93
CA THR A 413 -20.03 -12.74 11.23
C THR A 413 -19.55 -13.45 9.97
N LEU A 414 -18.53 -12.90 9.31
CA LEU A 414 -17.99 -13.39 8.03
C LEU A 414 -17.69 -14.90 7.96
N PRO A 415 -17.09 -15.55 8.98
CA PRO A 415 -16.76 -16.98 8.89
C PRO A 415 -17.97 -17.85 8.58
N ASP A 416 -19.12 -17.57 9.20
CA ASP A 416 -20.32 -18.42 9.17
C ASP A 416 -21.44 -17.86 8.28
N PHE A 417 -21.18 -16.75 7.60
CA PHE A 417 -22.16 -16.10 6.73
C PHE A 417 -22.23 -16.76 5.35
N ALA A 418 -23.36 -17.41 5.07
CA ALA A 418 -23.57 -18.12 3.80
C ALA A 418 -23.95 -17.22 2.61
N GLY A 419 -24.31 -15.95 2.86
CA GLY A 419 -24.75 -14.99 1.85
C GLY A 419 -23.60 -14.20 1.19
N THR A 420 -23.96 -13.24 0.33
CA THR A 420 -22.97 -12.41 -0.40
C THR A 420 -22.41 -11.31 0.49
N LEU A 421 -21.29 -10.70 0.08
CA LEU A 421 -20.75 -9.55 0.81
C LEU A 421 -21.78 -8.41 0.98
N PRO A 422 -22.52 -7.95 -0.05
CA PRO A 422 -23.59 -6.98 0.14
C PRO A 422 -24.65 -7.37 1.19
N HIS A 423 -25.06 -8.64 1.24
CA HIS A 423 -26.04 -9.09 2.23
C HIS A 423 -25.48 -9.09 3.66
N LEU A 424 -24.20 -9.47 3.84
CA LEU A 424 -23.51 -9.36 5.12
C LEU A 424 -23.50 -7.91 5.60
N LEU A 425 -23.11 -6.99 4.72
CA LEU A 425 -22.95 -5.58 5.05
C LEU A 425 -24.28 -4.90 5.36
N LEU A 426 -25.33 -5.20 4.59
CA LEU A 426 -26.69 -4.72 4.88
C LEU A 426 -27.16 -5.20 6.26
N ARG A 427 -26.98 -6.49 6.55
CA ARG A 427 -27.34 -7.08 7.85
C ARG A 427 -26.64 -6.40 9.03
N VAL A 428 -25.35 -6.07 8.87
CA VAL A 428 -24.57 -5.40 9.91
C VAL A 428 -24.98 -3.94 10.06
N ALA A 429 -25.24 -3.24 8.95
CA ALA A 429 -25.64 -1.83 8.97
C ALA A 429 -27.05 -1.60 9.53
N ASP A 430 -28.00 -2.49 9.23
CA ASP A 430 -29.39 -2.39 9.69
C ASP A 430 -29.60 -2.85 11.15
N GLY A 431 -28.57 -3.43 11.78
CA GLY A 431 -28.60 -3.81 13.20
C GLY A 431 -29.51 -5.01 13.54
N ASP A 432 -29.89 -5.82 12.55
CA ASP A 432 -30.86 -6.90 12.75
C ASP A 432 -30.30 -8.04 13.61
N SER A 433 -30.83 -8.06 14.83
CA SER A 433 -30.62 -9.04 15.90
C SER A 433 -30.90 -10.47 15.43
N LEU A 434 -29.95 -11.35 15.73
CA LEU A 434 -30.00 -12.79 15.50
C LEU A 434 -31.23 -13.44 16.15
N SER A 435 -32.24 -13.77 15.35
CA SER A 435 -33.09 -14.96 15.56
C SER A 435 -33.87 -15.23 14.29
N GLU A 436 -33.33 -16.11 13.44
CA GLU A 436 -34.11 -17.06 12.65
C GLU A 436 -33.12 -18.06 12.02
N ARG A 437 -32.91 -19.16 12.74
CA ARG A 437 -32.60 -20.45 12.12
C ARG A 437 -33.93 -21.15 11.88
N PRO A 438 -34.19 -21.73 10.70
CA PRO A 438 -35.10 -22.86 10.60
C PRO A 438 -34.60 -24.07 11.39
#